data_AF-A0A8D8V5S2-F1
#
_entry.id   AF-A0A8D8V5S2-F1
#
_cell.length_a   1.000
_cell.length_b   1.000
_cell.length_c   1.000
_cell.angle_alpha   90.00
_cell.angle_beta   90.00
_cell.angle_gamma   90.00
#
_symmetry.space_group_name_H-M   'P 1'
#
loop_
_entity.id
_entity.type
_entity.pdbx_description
1 polymer ?
#
loop_
_entity_poly.entity_id
_entity_poly.type
_entity_poly.pdbx_seq_one_letter_code
_entity_poly.pdbx_strand_id
1 'polypeptide(L)'
;YDNPPVYVTENGYSDDGQLEDDGRIDYYTKYLASLHKALVNDKCNVVGYTAWSILDNFEWSDGYTCRFGMVHVNFSSPERTRTLKKSATFWKSFLDRPEGF
;
A
#
# COMPACT_ATOMS: atom_id res chain seq x y z
N TYR A 1 11.00 23.29 0.57
CA TYR A 1 11.16 23.25 2.03
C TYR A 1 12.60 22.93 2.45
N ASP A 2 13.60 23.24 1.63
CA ASP A 2 15.03 22.96 1.91
C ASP A 2 15.35 21.48 2.21
N ASN A 3 14.86 20.59 1.34
CA ASN A 3 15.05 19.13 1.39
C ASN A 3 14.96 18.48 2.80
N PRO A 4 13.85 18.70 3.53
CA PRO A 4 13.70 18.15 4.87
C PRO A 4 13.51 16.62 4.76
N PRO A 5 13.77 15.86 5.84
CA PRO A 5 13.37 14.46 5.90
C PRO A 5 11.86 14.31 5.65
N VAL A 6 11.49 13.44 4.71
CA VAL A 6 10.09 13.16 4.35
C VAL A 6 9.77 11.72 4.69
N TYR A 7 8.69 11.52 5.45
CA TYR A 7 8.02 10.23 5.57
C TYR A 7 6.79 10.26 4.68
N VAL A 8 6.68 9.31 3.76
CA VAL A 8 5.41 9.04 3.07
C VAL A 8 4.56 8.22 4.02
N THR A 9 3.77 8.90 4.85
CA THR A 9 3.01 8.26 5.93
C THR A 9 1.82 7.46 5.40
N GLU A 10 1.27 7.82 4.24
CA GLU A 10 0.21 7.07 3.59
C GLU A 10 0.33 7.18 2.07
N ASN A 11 0.18 6.05 1.39
CA ASN A 11 0.03 5.97 -0.06
C ASN A 11 -0.72 4.68 -0.37
N GLY A 12 -1.74 4.73 -1.24
CA GLY A 12 -2.62 3.58 -1.42
C GLY A 12 -3.57 3.68 -2.61
N TYR A 13 -4.25 2.57 -2.88
CA TYR A 13 -5.18 2.39 -3.99
C TYR A 13 -6.46 1.69 -3.53
N SER A 14 -7.61 2.28 -3.86
CA SER A 14 -8.93 1.73 -3.58
C SER A 14 -9.43 0.83 -4.71
N ASP A 15 -10.09 -0.27 -4.35
CA ASP A 15 -10.91 -1.09 -5.25
C ASP A 15 -12.19 -1.58 -4.54
N ASP A 16 -12.92 -2.48 -5.20
CA ASP A 16 -14.18 -3.05 -4.71
C ASP A 16 -13.98 -4.24 -3.74
N GLY A 17 -12.73 -4.61 -3.43
CA GLY A 17 -12.41 -5.64 -2.44
C GLY A 17 -12.08 -7.02 -2.98
N GLN A 18 -11.79 -7.16 -4.27
CA GLN A 18 -11.32 -8.42 -4.85
C GLN A 18 -10.01 -8.90 -4.21
N LEU A 19 -9.82 -10.22 -4.12
CA LEU A 19 -8.57 -10.82 -3.65
C LEU A 19 -7.45 -10.75 -4.69
N GLU A 20 -7.82 -10.86 -5.97
CA GLU A 20 -6.93 -10.65 -7.12
C GLU A 20 -6.90 -9.16 -7.47
N ASP A 21 -6.12 -8.40 -6.70
CA ASP A 21 -6.05 -6.95 -6.75
C ASP A 21 -4.85 -6.43 -7.56
N ASP A 22 -4.72 -6.90 -8.81
CA ASP A 22 -3.62 -6.54 -9.70
C ASP A 22 -3.51 -5.01 -9.94
N GLY A 23 -4.63 -4.29 -9.91
CA GLY A 23 -4.64 -2.82 -9.98
C GLY A 23 -3.90 -2.16 -8.80
N ARG A 24 -4.03 -2.72 -7.59
CA ARG A 24 -3.30 -2.25 -6.40
C ARG A 24 -1.80 -2.52 -6.53
N ILE A 25 -1.43 -3.68 -7.07
CA ILE A 25 -0.01 -4.03 -7.33
C ILE A 25 0.60 -3.10 -8.36
N ASP A 26 -0.09 -2.85 -9.48
CA ASP A 26 0.36 -1.95 -10.53
C ASP A 26 0.54 -0.52 -10.00
N TYR A 27 -0.42 -0.03 -9.20
CA TYR A 27 -0.33 1.26 -8.52
C TYR A 27 0.95 1.36 -7.67
N TYR A 28 1.16 0.42 -6.75
CA TYR A 28 2.33 0.44 -5.86
C TYR A 28 3.64 0.30 -6.64
N THR A 29 3.69 -0.55 -7.65
CA THR A 29 4.87 -0.72 -8.50
C THR A 29 5.25 0.60 -9.19
N LYS A 30 4.28 1.32 -9.75
CA LYS A 30 4.50 2.61 -10.41
C LYS A 30 4.89 3.73 -9.43
N TYR A 31 4.25 3.76 -8.26
CA TYR A 31 4.56 4.74 -7.22
C TYR A 31 5.96 4.53 -6.64
N LEU A 32 6.32 3.29 -6.30
CA LEU A 32 7.65 2.95 -5.79
C LEU A 32 8.75 3.24 -6.81
N ALA A 33 8.51 2.96 -8.10
CA ALA A 33 9.44 3.34 -9.17
C ALA A 33 9.63 4.86 -9.26
N SER A 34 8.56 5.64 -9.04
CA SER A 34 8.63 7.11 -9.02
C SER A 34 9.34 7.63 -7.76
N LEU A 35 9.08 7.00 -6.61
CA LEU A 35 9.76 7.30 -5.35
C LEU A 35 11.26 7.04 -5.46
N HIS A 36 11.64 5.92 -6.10
CA HIS A 36 13.03 5.59 -6.38
C HIS A 36 13.69 6.64 -7.29
N LYS A 37 13.01 7.13 -8.32
CA LYS A 37 13.53 8.25 -9.15
C LYS A 37 13.74 9.52 -8.32
N ALA A 38 12.80 9.87 -7.44
CA ALA A 38 12.92 11.04 -6.56
C ALA A 38 14.12 10.92 -5.60
N LEU A 39 14.35 9.72 -5.04
CA LEU A 39 15.50 9.41 -4.20
C LEU A 39 16.83 9.48 -4.98
N VAL A 40 16.91 8.82 -6.13
CA VAL A 40 18.17 8.60 -6.85
C VAL A 40 18.54 9.77 -7.77
N ASN A 41 17.58 10.31 -8.52
CA ASN A 41 17.85 11.35 -9.51
C ASN A 41 17.73 12.74 -8.89
N ASP A 42 16.66 12.98 -8.14
CA ASP A 42 16.31 14.31 -7.64
C ASP A 42 16.83 14.59 -6.23
N LYS A 43 17.43 13.57 -5.58
CA LYS A 43 18.04 13.65 -4.24
C LYS A 43 17.08 14.09 -3.13
N CYS A 44 15.79 13.77 -3.27
CA CYS A 44 14.80 14.01 -2.24
C CYS A 44 15.12 13.17 -0.99
N ASN A 45 15.09 13.78 0.19
CA ASN A 45 15.38 13.12 1.47
C ASN A 45 14.17 12.34 2.00
N VAL A 46 13.74 11.29 1.28
CA VAL A 46 12.67 10.40 1.76
C VAL A 46 13.28 9.32 2.66
N VAL A 47 12.79 9.24 3.90
CA VAL A 47 13.36 8.39 4.96
C VAL A 47 12.42 7.27 5.40
N GLY A 48 11.19 7.23 4.89
CA GLY A 48 10.27 6.13 5.17
C GLY A 48 9.01 6.18 4.30
N TYR A 49 8.37 5.02 4.20
CA TYR A 49 7.16 4.81 3.43
C TYR A 49 6.25 3.82 4.14
N THR A 50 4.97 4.14 4.24
CA THR A 50 3.94 3.27 4.81
C THR A 50 2.74 3.18 3.87
N ALA A 51 2.44 1.95 3.46
CA ALA A 51 1.32 1.64 2.58
C ALA A 51 -0.02 1.81 3.32
N TRP A 52 -0.97 2.51 2.71
CA TRP A 52 -2.35 2.58 3.16
C TRP A 52 -3.19 1.56 2.38
N SER A 53 -3.66 0.48 2.98
CA SER A 53 -3.56 0.11 4.40
C SER A 53 -3.22 -1.37 4.57
N ILE A 54 -2.92 -1.77 5.80
CA ILE A 54 -2.75 -3.19 6.13
C ILE A 54 -4.09 -3.94 5.94
N LEU A 55 -5.17 -3.43 6.53
CA LEU A 55 -6.49 -4.05 6.53
C LEU A 55 -7.49 -3.19 5.78
N ASP A 56 -8.45 -3.83 5.11
CA ASP A 56 -9.69 -3.13 4.74
C ASP A 56 -10.31 -2.56 6.02
N ASN A 57 -10.72 -1.29 5.97
CA ASN A 57 -11.20 -0.55 7.14
C ASN A 57 -12.45 0.27 6.77
N PHE A 58 -12.88 1.14 7.68
CA PHE A 58 -13.97 2.09 7.44
C PHE A 58 -13.39 3.36 6.81
N GLU A 59 -13.67 3.57 5.52
CA GLU A 59 -13.20 4.68 4.72
C GLU A 59 -14.18 5.86 4.79
N TRP A 60 -14.29 6.45 5.98
CA TRP A 60 -15.00 7.72 6.21
C TRP A 60 -16.41 7.79 5.59
N SER A 61 -16.66 8.74 4.68
CA SER A 61 -17.95 8.92 4.01
C SER A 61 -18.35 7.76 3.12
N ASP A 62 -17.37 6.99 2.62
CA ASP A 62 -17.58 5.83 1.75
C ASP A 62 -17.84 4.56 2.57
N GLY A 63 -17.61 4.62 3.89
CA GLY A 63 -17.82 3.51 4.79
C GLY A 63 -17.04 2.26 4.36
N TYR A 64 -17.74 1.21 3.96
CA TYR A 64 -17.12 -0.07 3.58
C TYR A 64 -17.20 -0.35 2.08
N THR A 65 -17.48 0.64 1.22
CA THR A 65 -17.54 0.41 -0.23
C THR A 65 -16.17 0.51 -0.89
N CYS A 66 -15.27 1.33 -0.34
CA CYS A 66 -13.90 1.50 -0.81
C CYS A 66 -12.95 0.60 -0.01
N ARG A 67 -12.10 -0.17 -0.69
CA ARG A 67 -11.16 -1.09 -0.06
C ARG A 67 -9.73 -0.67 -0.35
N PHE A 68 -8.98 -0.27 0.67
CA PHE A 68 -7.56 0.08 0.56
C PHE A 68 -6.61 -1.03 1.05
N GLY A 69 -7.13 -1.97 1.82
CA GLY A 69 -6.33 -2.96 2.51
C GLY A 69 -5.69 -3.95 1.57
N MET A 70 -4.45 -4.33 1.88
CA MET A 70 -3.81 -5.53 1.31
C MET A 70 -4.40 -6.83 1.90
N VAL A 71 -5.12 -6.71 3.01
CA VAL A 71 -5.83 -7.80 3.67
C VAL A 71 -7.32 -7.52 3.62
N HIS A 72 -8.06 -8.39 2.95
CA HIS A 72 -9.51 -8.34 2.93
C HIS A 72 -10.08 -8.62 4.33
N VAL A 73 -11.10 -7.87 4.72
CA VAL A 73 -11.85 -8.10 5.97
C VAL A 73 -13.33 -8.36 5.62
N ASN A 74 -13.84 -9.51 6.04
CA ASN A 74 -15.26 -9.81 5.90
C ASN A 74 -16.08 -9.09 6.99
N PHE A 75 -16.64 -7.92 6.66
CA PHE A 75 -17.45 -7.11 7.58
C PHE A 75 -18.83 -7.69 7.88
N SER A 76 -19.35 -8.60 7.04
CA SER A 76 -20.61 -9.29 7.27
C SER A 76 -20.47 -10.42 8.30
N SER A 77 -19.27 -10.98 8.47
CA SER A 77 -18.99 -11.99 9.49
C SER A 77 -18.68 -11.34 10.84
N PRO A 78 -19.32 -11.76 11.96
CA PRO A 78 -19.00 -11.23 13.30
C PRO A 78 -17.53 -11.46 13.68
N GLU A 79 -16.91 -12.53 13.17
CA GLU A 79 -15.50 -12.87 13.43
C GLU A 79 -14.51 -11.96 12.69
N ARG A 80 -14.99 -11.13 11.75
CA ARG A 80 -14.16 -10.26 10.90
C ARG A 80 -13.00 -11.02 10.26
N THR A 81 -13.30 -12.17 9.65
CA THR A 81 -12.29 -13.04 9.01
C THR A 81 -11.41 -12.22 8.07
N ARG A 82 -10.09 -12.42 8.17
CA ARG A 82 -9.08 -11.73 7.35
C ARG A 82 -8.48 -12.68 6.32
N THR A 83 -8.37 -12.22 5.08
CA THR A 83 -7.81 -12.99 3.97
C THR A 83 -6.78 -12.14 3.25
N LEU A 84 -5.57 -12.66 3.06
CA LEU A 84 -4.54 -11.96 2.30
C LEU A 84 -5.01 -11.76 0.85
N LYS A 85 -4.90 -10.54 0.33
CA LYS A 85 -5.02 -10.28 -1.10
C LYS A 85 -3.67 -10.55 -1.77
N LYS A 86 -3.67 -10.61 -3.11
CA LYS A 86 -2.45 -10.78 -3.90
C LYS A 86 -1.41 -9.70 -3.61
N SER A 87 -1.85 -8.46 -3.38
CA SER A 87 -0.99 -7.34 -3.00
C SER A 87 -0.23 -7.57 -1.68
N ALA A 88 -0.81 -8.27 -0.69
CA ALA A 88 -0.08 -8.61 0.53
C ALA A 88 1.09 -9.55 0.24
N THR A 89 0.90 -10.52 -0.65
CA THR A 89 1.97 -11.42 -1.11
C THR A 89 3.03 -10.66 -1.89
N PHE A 90 2.63 -9.73 -2.77
CA PHE A 90 3.55 -8.83 -3.47
C PHE A 90 4.43 -8.04 -2.49
N TRP A 91 3.81 -7.41 -1.48
CA TRP A 91 4.54 -6.63 -0.48
C TRP A 91 5.48 -7.48 0.35
N LYS A 92 5.07 -8.68 0.75
CA LYS A 92 5.96 -9.65 1.41
C LYS A 92 7.18 -9.94 0.54
N SER A 93 6.97 -10.32 -0.72
CA SER A 93 8.08 -10.60 -1.65
C SER A 93 8.94 -9.38 -1.98
N PHE A 94 8.37 -8.17 -1.94
CA PHE A 94 9.12 -6.92 -2.14
C PHE A 94 10.02 -6.62 -0.94
N LEU A 95 9.51 -6.79 0.28
CA LEU A 95 10.23 -6.52 1.53
C LEU A 95 11.26 -7.61 1.87
N ASP A 96 11.03 -8.86 1.46
CA ASP A 96 11.97 -9.97 1.67
C ASP A 96 13.21 -9.91 0.74
N ARG A 97 13.31 -8.90 -0.14
CA ARG A 97 14.48 -8.75 -1.02
C ARG A 97 15.72 -8.38 -0.20
N PRO A 98 16.90 -8.94 -0.52
CA PRO A 98 18.14 -8.56 0.15
C PRO A 98 18.39 -7.06 -0.06
N GLU A 99 18.90 -6.38 0.98
CA GLU A 99 19.30 -4.98 0.86
C GLU A 99 20.27 -4.81 -0.32
N GLY A 100 19.94 -3.89 -1.24
CA GLY A 100 20.81 -3.51 -2.36
C GLY A 100 20.47 -4.08 -3.74
N PHE A 101 19.30 -4.70 -3.93
CA PHE A 101 18.82 -5.17 -5.26
C PHE A 101 17.43 -4.64 -5.63
#